data_AF-A0A0S8DZ48-F1
#
_entry.id   AF-A0A0S8DZ48-F1
#
_cell.length_a   1.000
_cell.length_b   1.000
_cell.length_c   1.000
_cell.angle_alpha   90.00
_cell.angle_beta   90.00
_cell.angle_gamma   90.00
#
_symmetry.space_group_name_H-M   'P 1'
#
loop_
_entity.id
_entity.type
_entity.pdbx_description
1 polymer ?
#
loop_
_entity_poly.entity_id
_entity_poly.type
_entity_poly.pdbx_seq_one_letter_code
_entity_poly.pdbx_strand_id
1 'polypeptide(L)'
;MIIGLYELPEDDERLSEIAGSGFNLVRVPQEIDALHRVHQHKLYAWICLGSAVKLKQGDSSNENRLAEIINKFKDHPSLLVWELPDEALWNIWWSRHPWIFGGQQRELRKYIEQAKKTTDANTSKWLSLLRKADDYDERGLWKQAEQIYDILWEELEVKNPHPNWKMSQCLDQADELTDEITRGCQLVKQLDPKHIIWQNHAPRNSLSRLHKYNQAIDAVGCDIYPAPSNPPTGHSDLKDTNLSSVGAYTDRMCETAPRKSIWMVLQGFGWRDLSKEGNNDQDPRKGRRPTFSETRFMAYDAIVHGANAILYWGTHSIEKESPLWRDLMKVAREIRALEPGITARHPGNEPVAVADETFGSIDGQGPRLMLRKTGKDWVLIAVNEHAQGIAFAVNELPAEMEGKALYQLYSDEVHIVEEKSIHDGIRGFGVHVYATDRRFEVPH
;
A
#
# COMPACT_ATOMS: atom_id res chain seq x y z
N MET A 1 -8.84 -15.85 -0.92
CA MET A 1 -8.26 -14.55 -0.51
C MET A 1 -6.78 -14.75 -0.28
N ILE A 2 -5.95 -13.81 -0.75
CA ILE A 2 -4.49 -13.90 -0.60
C ILE A 2 -4.07 -13.15 0.67
N ILE A 3 -3.26 -13.79 1.49
CA ILE A 3 -2.56 -13.15 2.62
C ILE A 3 -1.09 -13.43 2.44
N GLY A 4 -0.29 -12.38 2.28
CA GLY A 4 1.12 -12.54 2.01
C GLY A 4 2.08 -11.76 2.90
N LEU A 5 3.34 -12.16 2.82
CA LEU A 5 4.42 -11.57 3.60
C LEU A 5 5.61 -11.27 2.69
N TYR A 6 6.15 -10.05 2.77
CA TYR A 6 7.34 -9.64 2.00
C TYR A 6 8.63 -10.33 2.43
N GLU A 7 8.60 -10.99 3.57
CA GLU A 7 9.72 -11.69 4.17
C GLU A 7 9.63 -13.20 3.89
N LEU A 8 10.72 -13.76 3.36
CA LEU A 8 11.00 -15.19 3.43
C LEU A 8 11.88 -15.43 4.67
N PRO A 9 11.36 -16.01 5.77
CA PRO A 9 12.17 -16.31 6.95
C PRO A 9 13.30 -17.29 6.61
N GLU A 10 14.44 -17.20 7.30
CA GLU A 10 15.58 -18.09 7.06
C GLU A 10 15.31 -19.54 7.50
N ASP A 11 14.48 -19.74 8.53
CA ASP A 11 14.19 -21.05 9.11
C ASP A 11 12.80 -21.59 8.73
N ASP A 12 12.69 -22.93 8.64
CA ASP A 12 11.49 -23.64 8.19
C ASP A 12 10.40 -23.73 9.27
N GLU A 13 10.77 -23.59 10.55
CA GLU A 13 9.82 -23.53 11.66
C GLU A 13 8.97 -22.27 11.52
N ARG A 14 9.61 -21.12 11.27
CA ARG A 14 8.93 -19.85 11.04
C ARG A 14 8.10 -19.85 9.77
N LEU A 15 8.60 -20.47 8.70
CA LEU A 15 7.80 -20.63 7.47
C LEU A 15 6.56 -21.50 7.69
N SER A 16 6.67 -22.54 8.53
CA SER A 16 5.55 -23.38 8.95
C SER A 16 4.55 -22.62 9.83
N GLU A 17 5.02 -21.76 10.73
CA GLU A 17 4.14 -20.90 11.55
C GLU A 17 3.34 -19.93 10.67
N ILE A 18 4.00 -19.29 9.69
CA ILE A 18 3.37 -18.40 8.71
C ILE A 18 2.24 -19.15 7.97
N ALA A 19 2.56 -20.31 7.39
CA ALA A 19 1.58 -21.14 6.68
C ALA A 19 0.42 -21.59 7.61
N GLY A 20 0.75 -22.08 8.81
CA GLY A 20 -0.23 -22.54 9.80
C GLY A 20 -1.12 -21.43 10.35
N SER A 21 -0.66 -20.17 10.30
CA SER A 21 -1.44 -19.00 10.70
C SER A 21 -2.33 -18.46 9.58
N GLY A 22 -2.27 -19.05 8.38
CA GLY A 22 -3.18 -18.72 7.29
C GLY A 22 -2.63 -17.77 6.23
N PHE A 23 -1.34 -17.39 6.31
CA PHE A 23 -0.64 -16.82 5.17
C PHE A 23 -0.49 -17.89 4.08
N ASN A 24 -0.61 -17.49 2.83
CA ASN A 24 -0.55 -18.40 1.68
C ASN A 24 0.40 -17.93 0.58
N LEU A 25 1.08 -16.79 0.76
CA LEU A 25 1.95 -16.19 -0.23
C LEU A 25 3.18 -15.54 0.43
N VAL A 26 4.38 -15.76 -0.10
CA VAL A 26 5.62 -15.12 0.40
C VAL A 26 6.49 -14.58 -0.74
N ARG A 27 7.20 -13.47 -0.50
CA ARG A 27 8.18 -12.96 -1.47
C ARG A 27 9.42 -13.83 -1.44
N VAL A 28 9.92 -14.25 -2.59
CA VAL A 28 11.17 -15.01 -2.69
C VAL A 28 12.19 -14.31 -3.60
N PRO A 29 13.51 -14.53 -3.39
CA PRO A 29 14.52 -14.10 -4.35
C PRO A 29 14.40 -14.86 -5.67
N GLN A 30 15.14 -14.42 -6.70
CA GLN A 30 15.24 -15.11 -7.99
C GLN A 30 16.13 -16.38 -7.90
N GLU A 31 15.76 -17.29 -7.02
CA GLU A 31 16.46 -18.53 -6.70
C GLU A 31 15.48 -19.70 -6.72
N ILE A 32 15.79 -20.75 -7.49
CA ILE A 32 14.85 -21.86 -7.69
C ILE A 32 14.68 -22.67 -6.39
N ASP A 33 15.71 -22.74 -5.57
CA ASP A 33 15.68 -23.43 -4.28
C ASP A 33 14.77 -22.73 -3.27
N ALA A 34 14.60 -21.41 -3.36
CA ALA A 34 13.63 -20.68 -2.55
C ALA A 34 12.19 -21.10 -2.93
N LEU A 35 11.91 -21.33 -4.21
CA LEU A 35 10.61 -21.85 -4.65
C LEU A 35 10.39 -23.30 -4.19
N HIS A 36 11.40 -24.16 -4.30
CA HIS A 36 11.33 -25.53 -3.79
C HIS A 36 11.03 -25.55 -2.28
N ARG A 37 11.70 -24.69 -1.52
CA ARG A 37 11.50 -24.55 -0.07
C ARG A 37 10.08 -24.12 0.27
N VAL A 38 9.58 -23.04 -0.35
CA VAL A 38 8.20 -22.56 -0.13
C VAL A 38 7.16 -23.62 -0.51
N HIS A 39 7.43 -24.43 -1.55
CA HIS A 39 6.55 -25.53 -1.95
C HIS A 39 6.38 -26.61 -0.89
N GLN A 40 7.44 -26.94 -0.15
CA GLN A 40 7.38 -27.95 0.93
C GLN A 40 6.39 -27.55 2.04
N HIS A 41 6.17 -26.24 2.23
CA HIS A 41 5.20 -25.69 3.19
C HIS A 41 3.82 -25.39 2.58
N LYS A 42 3.56 -25.82 1.34
CA LYS A 42 2.30 -25.59 0.60
C LYS A 42 1.93 -24.12 0.45
N LEU A 43 2.95 -23.27 0.39
CA LEU A 43 2.80 -21.84 0.15
C LEU A 43 2.99 -21.52 -1.34
N TYR A 44 2.40 -20.41 -1.76
CA TYR A 44 2.74 -19.75 -3.01
C TYR A 44 3.86 -18.73 -2.80
N ALA A 45 4.49 -18.34 -3.89
CA ALA A 45 5.57 -17.37 -3.94
C ALA A 45 5.30 -16.30 -4.99
N TRP A 46 5.84 -15.11 -4.75
CA TRP A 46 6.04 -14.13 -5.82
C TRP A 46 7.51 -13.76 -5.98
N ILE A 47 7.87 -13.42 -7.23
CA ILE A 47 9.21 -12.99 -7.61
C ILE A 47 9.12 -11.60 -8.23
N CYS A 48 9.95 -10.67 -7.75
CA CYS A 48 10.11 -9.38 -8.38
C CYS A 48 11.01 -9.47 -9.61
N LEU A 49 10.53 -9.01 -10.76
CA LEU A 49 11.29 -8.95 -12.01
C LEU A 49 12.30 -7.79 -12.01
N GLY A 50 12.09 -6.78 -11.16
CA GLY A 50 12.95 -5.60 -11.07
C GLY A 50 13.14 -4.93 -12.45
N SER A 51 14.32 -4.35 -12.69
CA SER A 51 14.59 -3.63 -13.94
C SER A 51 14.56 -4.50 -15.20
N ALA A 52 14.55 -5.84 -15.10
CA ALA A 52 14.53 -6.72 -16.27
C ALA A 52 13.26 -6.57 -17.12
N VAL A 53 12.15 -6.13 -16.51
CA VAL A 53 10.88 -5.90 -17.24
C VAL A 53 10.80 -4.52 -17.91
N LYS A 54 11.81 -3.66 -17.74
CA LYS A 54 11.87 -2.36 -18.44
C LYS A 54 12.52 -2.56 -19.81
N LEU A 55 11.70 -2.73 -20.84
CA LEU A 55 12.19 -3.04 -22.19
C LEU A 55 12.12 -1.82 -23.12
N LYS A 56 13.25 -1.44 -23.72
CA LYS A 56 13.29 -0.44 -24.79
C LYS A 56 12.98 -1.08 -26.14
N GLN A 57 12.65 -0.26 -27.13
CA GLN A 57 12.30 -0.75 -28.46
C GLN A 57 13.54 -1.31 -29.13
N GLY A 58 13.48 -2.58 -29.54
CA GLY A 58 14.61 -3.26 -30.19
C GLY A 58 15.74 -3.67 -29.24
N ASP A 59 15.49 -3.72 -27.93
CA ASP A 59 16.48 -4.13 -26.92
C ASP A 59 16.48 -5.65 -26.73
N SER A 60 16.98 -6.36 -27.74
CA SER A 60 17.00 -7.83 -27.73
C SER A 60 17.82 -8.42 -26.58
N SER A 61 18.80 -7.69 -26.04
CA SER A 61 19.58 -8.16 -24.89
C SER A 61 18.73 -8.22 -23.62
N ASN A 62 17.95 -7.18 -23.33
CA ASN A 62 17.07 -7.18 -22.17
C ASN A 62 15.85 -8.10 -22.36
N GLU A 63 15.34 -8.22 -23.60
CA GLU A 63 14.31 -9.21 -23.94
C GLU A 63 14.79 -10.65 -23.62
N ASN A 64 16.00 -11.01 -24.06
CA ASN A 64 16.57 -12.33 -23.78
C ASN A 64 16.78 -12.56 -22.27
N ARG A 65 17.30 -11.55 -21.54
CA ARG A 65 17.47 -11.63 -20.09
C ARG A 65 16.14 -11.83 -19.36
N LEU A 66 15.10 -11.09 -19.74
CA LEU A 66 13.77 -11.25 -19.16
C LEU A 66 13.22 -12.65 -19.46
N ALA A 67 13.39 -13.14 -20.69
CA ALA A 67 12.97 -14.47 -21.07
C ALA A 67 13.69 -15.58 -20.29
N GLU A 68 15.00 -15.45 -20.06
CA GLU A 68 15.78 -16.37 -19.22
C GLU A 68 15.25 -16.43 -17.79
N ILE A 69 14.96 -15.27 -17.18
CA ILE A 69 14.35 -15.21 -15.84
C ILE A 69 13.00 -15.92 -15.84
N ILE A 70 12.10 -15.58 -16.77
CA ILE A 70 10.75 -16.18 -16.82
C ILE A 70 10.84 -17.70 -17.02
N ASN A 71 11.62 -18.16 -18.00
CA ASN A 71 11.75 -19.59 -18.30
C ASN A 71 12.37 -20.39 -17.14
N LYS A 72 13.19 -19.75 -16.29
CA LYS A 72 13.76 -20.41 -15.10
C LYS A 72 12.71 -20.77 -14.05
N PHE A 73 11.65 -19.97 -13.90
CA PHE A 73 10.71 -20.11 -12.77
C PHE A 73 9.27 -20.42 -13.16
N LYS A 74 8.85 -20.09 -14.40
CA LYS A 74 7.45 -20.15 -14.81
C LYS A 74 6.80 -21.52 -14.67
N ASP A 75 7.54 -22.62 -14.66
CA ASP A 75 6.96 -23.97 -14.55
C ASP A 75 6.90 -24.50 -13.11
N HIS A 76 7.40 -23.73 -12.15
CA HIS A 76 7.40 -24.13 -10.76
C HIS A 76 6.00 -24.00 -10.12
N PRO A 77 5.46 -25.04 -9.46
CA PRO A 77 4.07 -25.07 -8.96
C PRO A 77 3.74 -24.06 -7.87
N SER A 78 4.74 -23.60 -7.10
CA SER A 78 4.54 -22.54 -6.09
C SER A 78 4.68 -21.12 -6.62
N LEU A 79 5.12 -20.89 -7.86
CA LEU A 79 5.08 -19.53 -8.38
C LEU A 79 3.61 -19.13 -8.60
N LEU A 80 3.22 -17.95 -8.15
CA LEU A 80 1.88 -17.39 -8.37
C LEU A 80 1.94 -16.07 -9.14
N VAL A 81 2.92 -15.22 -8.81
CA VAL A 81 2.94 -13.82 -9.23
C VAL A 81 4.33 -13.35 -9.64
N TRP A 82 4.34 -12.54 -10.69
CA TRP A 82 5.44 -11.67 -11.07
C TRP A 82 5.18 -10.25 -10.56
N GLU A 83 6.00 -9.78 -9.64
CA GLU A 83 5.97 -8.39 -9.17
C GLU A 83 6.83 -7.52 -10.11
N LEU A 84 6.28 -6.41 -10.57
CA LEU A 84 6.99 -5.38 -11.32
C LEU A 84 7.97 -4.58 -10.42
N PRO A 85 8.79 -3.64 -10.93
CA PRO A 85 9.68 -2.87 -10.06
C PRO A 85 8.87 -2.12 -8.99
N ASP A 86 9.32 -2.24 -7.74
CA ASP A 86 8.67 -1.61 -6.60
C ASP A 86 8.58 -0.08 -6.77
N GLU A 87 7.40 0.47 -6.52
CA GLU A 87 7.11 1.91 -6.57
C GLU A 87 7.65 2.64 -7.83
N ALA A 88 7.62 1.98 -8.99
CA ALA A 88 8.38 2.41 -10.16
C ALA A 88 8.09 3.86 -10.59
N LEU A 89 6.82 4.27 -10.55
CA LEU A 89 6.41 5.64 -10.90
C LEU A 89 6.88 6.67 -9.86
N TRP A 90 6.79 6.36 -8.57
CA TRP A 90 7.24 7.25 -7.51
C TRP A 90 8.74 7.48 -7.56
N ASN A 91 9.51 6.43 -7.86
CA ASN A 91 10.96 6.48 -7.93
C ASN A 91 11.51 7.47 -9.00
N ILE A 92 10.70 7.84 -9.99
CA ILE A 92 11.02 8.94 -10.93
C ILE A 92 11.11 10.28 -10.20
N TRP A 93 10.22 10.52 -9.24
CA TRP A 93 10.18 11.77 -8.48
C TRP A 93 11.16 11.71 -7.31
N TRP A 94 11.11 10.62 -6.54
CA TRP A 94 11.84 10.46 -5.28
C TRP A 94 13.35 10.61 -5.43
N SER A 95 13.93 10.02 -6.47
CA SER A 95 15.38 10.06 -6.71
C SER A 95 15.96 11.47 -6.85
N ARG A 96 15.12 12.47 -7.17
CA ARG A 96 15.50 13.89 -7.30
C ARG A 96 15.05 14.72 -6.10
N HIS A 97 14.08 14.23 -5.34
CA HIS A 97 13.37 15.00 -4.31
C HIS A 97 14.31 15.63 -3.27
N PRO A 98 15.27 14.92 -2.62
CA PRO A 98 16.14 15.53 -1.61
C PRO A 98 17.02 16.66 -2.14
N TRP A 99 17.39 16.60 -3.42
CA TRP A 99 18.18 17.64 -4.08
C TRP A 99 17.32 18.84 -4.43
N ILE A 100 16.17 18.62 -5.06
CA ILE A 100 15.35 19.71 -5.61
C ILE A 100 14.60 20.44 -4.48
N PHE A 101 14.16 19.73 -3.45
CA PHE A 101 13.50 20.32 -2.29
C PHE A 101 14.51 20.62 -1.17
N GLY A 102 15.38 21.61 -1.43
CA GLY A 102 16.25 22.24 -0.45
C GLY A 102 17.74 21.92 -0.59
N GLY A 103 18.12 20.82 -1.23
CA GLY A 103 19.53 20.45 -1.43
C GLY A 103 20.27 21.45 -2.33
N GLN A 104 19.73 21.71 -3.50
CA GLN A 104 20.29 22.60 -4.52
C GLN A 104 20.39 24.03 -3.99
N GLN A 105 19.34 24.51 -3.32
CA GLN A 105 19.26 25.83 -2.72
C GLN A 105 20.32 26.02 -1.63
N ARG A 106 20.53 25.00 -0.78
CA ARG A 106 21.59 25.03 0.24
C ARG A 106 22.98 25.08 -0.39
N GLU A 107 23.23 24.29 -1.43
CA GLU A 107 24.54 24.31 -2.11
C GLU A 107 24.82 25.64 -2.81
N LEU A 108 23.86 26.15 -3.59
CA LEU A 108 23.99 27.47 -4.24
C LEU A 108 24.20 28.58 -3.22
N ARG A 109 23.47 28.56 -2.10
CA ARG A 109 23.65 29.53 -1.01
C ARG A 109 25.07 29.50 -0.43
N LYS A 110 25.66 28.32 -0.24
CA LYS A 110 27.06 28.20 0.21
C LYS A 110 28.03 28.87 -0.76
N TYR A 111 27.89 28.64 -2.07
CA TYR A 111 28.76 29.26 -3.07
C TYR A 111 28.57 30.78 -3.15
N ILE A 112 27.33 31.27 -3.08
CA ILE A 112 27.03 32.71 -3.02
C ILE A 112 27.68 33.35 -1.79
N GLU A 113 27.59 32.72 -0.62
CA GLU A 113 28.21 33.21 0.62
C GLU A 113 29.74 33.21 0.57
N GLN A 114 30.35 32.23 -0.11
CA GLN A 114 31.79 32.21 -0.34
C GLN A 114 32.23 33.34 -1.27
N ALA A 115 31.51 33.57 -2.36
CA ALA A 115 31.78 34.64 -3.32
C ALA A 115 31.55 36.06 -2.75
N LYS A 116 30.67 36.19 -1.74
CA LYS A 116 30.45 37.44 -1.01
C LYS A 116 31.73 38.00 -0.37
N LYS A 117 32.70 37.13 -0.03
CA LYS A 117 33.99 37.54 0.56
C LYS A 117 34.86 38.33 -0.42
N THR A 118 34.53 38.34 -1.71
CA THR A 118 35.34 38.96 -2.78
C THR A 118 34.61 40.07 -3.55
N THR A 119 33.27 40.01 -3.71
CA THR A 119 32.51 41.03 -4.48
C THR A 119 31.06 41.21 -3.99
N ASP A 120 30.66 42.43 -3.61
CA ASP A 120 29.36 42.68 -2.95
C ASP A 120 28.16 42.88 -3.91
N ALA A 121 28.37 43.47 -5.09
CA ALA A 121 27.29 43.79 -6.04
C ALA A 121 26.63 42.55 -6.67
N ASN A 122 27.43 41.53 -7.05
CA ASN A 122 26.92 40.29 -7.66
C ASN A 122 26.18 39.40 -6.65
N THR A 123 26.60 39.44 -5.39
CA THR A 123 25.99 38.65 -4.31
C THR A 123 24.50 38.96 -4.13
N SER A 124 24.13 40.24 -4.16
CA SER A 124 22.73 40.66 -4.02
C SER A 124 21.85 40.20 -5.18
N LYS A 125 22.40 40.21 -6.41
CA LYS A 125 21.74 39.69 -7.60
C LYS A 125 21.48 38.18 -7.46
N TRP A 126 22.50 37.39 -7.11
CA TRP A 126 22.36 35.94 -6.98
C TRP A 126 21.38 35.52 -5.88
N LEU A 127 21.39 36.20 -4.72
CA LEU A 127 20.39 35.96 -3.68
C LEU A 127 18.97 36.27 -4.14
N SER A 128 18.80 37.31 -4.96
CA SER A 128 17.50 37.65 -5.54
C SER A 128 17.02 36.59 -6.54
N LEU A 129 17.93 36.13 -7.41
CA LEU A 129 17.66 35.04 -8.35
C LEU A 129 17.31 33.74 -7.61
N LEU A 130 18.08 33.36 -6.59
CA LEU A 130 17.83 32.17 -5.80
C LEU A 130 16.44 32.21 -5.14
N ARG A 131 16.07 33.32 -4.50
CA ARG A 131 14.70 33.48 -3.94
C ARG A 131 13.60 33.37 -4.99
N LYS A 132 13.85 33.84 -6.21
CA LYS A 132 12.89 33.73 -7.32
C LYS A 132 12.78 32.29 -7.82
N ALA A 133 13.87 31.55 -7.87
CA ALA A 133 13.86 30.12 -8.19
C ALA A 133 13.09 29.34 -7.11
N ASP A 134 13.34 29.66 -5.83
CA ASP A 134 12.63 29.06 -4.68
C ASP A 134 11.11 29.30 -4.79
N ASP A 135 10.65 30.53 -5.10
CA ASP A 135 9.21 30.82 -5.34
C ASP A 135 8.63 29.97 -6.47
N TYR A 136 9.37 29.82 -7.58
CA TYR A 136 8.90 28.98 -8.69
C TYR A 136 8.81 27.51 -8.31
N ASP A 137 9.78 26.97 -7.56
CA ASP A 137 9.73 25.59 -7.09
C ASP A 137 8.57 25.33 -6.12
N GLU A 138 8.36 26.21 -5.13
CA GLU A 138 7.26 26.11 -4.17
C GLU A 138 5.88 26.15 -4.85
N ARG A 139 5.80 26.79 -6.02
CA ARG A 139 4.59 26.88 -6.85
C ARG A 139 4.50 25.80 -7.92
N GLY A 140 5.46 24.88 -8.00
CA GLY A 140 5.50 23.80 -9.00
C GLY A 140 5.84 24.26 -10.42
N LEU A 141 6.39 25.47 -10.60
CA LEU A 141 6.83 26.04 -11.87
C LEU A 141 8.29 25.64 -12.18
N TRP A 142 8.57 24.34 -12.12
CA TRP A 142 9.93 23.79 -12.12
C TRP A 142 10.79 24.23 -13.31
N LYS A 143 10.23 24.32 -14.52
CA LYS A 143 11.00 24.74 -15.70
C LYS A 143 11.55 26.15 -15.56
N GLN A 144 10.79 27.05 -14.95
CA GLN A 144 11.21 28.43 -14.70
C GLN A 144 12.25 28.50 -13.58
N ALA A 145 12.12 27.67 -12.52
CA ALA A 145 13.13 27.56 -11.48
C ALA A 145 14.46 27.00 -12.02
N GLU A 146 14.40 25.91 -12.78
CA GLU A 146 15.54 25.23 -13.41
C GLU A 146 16.33 26.18 -14.33
N GLN A 147 15.66 27.04 -15.09
CA GLN A 147 16.33 28.08 -15.90
C GLN A 147 17.14 29.05 -15.04
N ILE A 148 16.62 29.44 -13.88
CA ILE A 148 17.32 30.33 -12.96
C ILE A 148 18.48 29.60 -12.27
N TYR A 149 18.30 28.33 -11.90
CA TYR A 149 19.40 27.55 -11.34
C TYR A 149 20.54 27.36 -12.34
N ASP A 150 20.24 27.08 -13.61
CA ASP A 150 21.26 26.98 -14.67
C ASP A 150 22.06 28.30 -14.78
N ILE A 151 21.40 29.47 -14.73
CA ILE A 151 22.06 30.79 -14.66
C ILE A 151 22.94 30.93 -13.42
N LEU A 152 22.47 30.51 -12.24
CA LEU A 152 23.23 30.63 -11.00
C LEU A 152 24.49 29.76 -11.00
N TRP A 153 24.40 28.52 -11.48
CA TRP A 153 25.57 27.64 -11.61
C TRP A 153 26.61 28.21 -12.58
N GLU A 154 26.16 28.77 -13.70
CA GLU A 154 27.01 29.43 -14.69
C GLU A 154 27.68 30.70 -14.14
N GLU A 155 26.92 31.63 -13.55
CA GLU A 155 27.45 32.91 -13.05
C GLU A 155 28.37 32.76 -11.84
N LEU A 156 28.21 31.69 -11.04
CA LEU A 156 29.10 31.36 -9.94
C LEU A 156 30.34 30.58 -10.39
N GLU A 157 30.44 30.23 -11.67
CA GLU A 157 31.53 29.44 -12.27
C GLU A 157 31.76 28.09 -11.54
N VAL A 158 30.69 27.49 -11.01
CA VAL A 158 30.73 26.22 -10.28
C VAL A 158 29.94 25.14 -11.01
N LYS A 159 30.51 23.94 -11.06
CA LYS A 159 29.86 22.81 -11.73
C LYS A 159 28.66 22.32 -10.89
N ASN A 160 27.47 22.29 -11.49
CA ASN A 160 26.32 21.61 -10.90
C ASN A 160 26.64 20.11 -10.72
N PRO A 161 26.54 19.55 -9.49
CA PRO A 161 26.81 18.13 -9.25
C PRO A 161 25.76 17.21 -9.88
N HIS A 162 24.56 17.72 -10.16
CA HIS A 162 23.42 16.96 -10.68
C HIS A 162 22.72 17.70 -11.85
N PRO A 163 23.39 17.91 -12.99
CA PRO A 163 22.84 18.72 -14.10
C PRO A 163 21.60 18.10 -14.76
N ASN A 164 21.42 16.78 -14.60
CA ASN A 164 20.31 16.03 -15.20
C ASN A 164 19.13 15.80 -14.22
N TRP A 165 19.21 16.31 -12.99
CA TRP A 165 18.13 16.15 -12.02
C TRP A 165 17.15 17.32 -12.16
N LYS A 166 16.23 17.19 -13.11
CA LYS A 166 15.19 18.19 -13.43
C LYS A 166 13.80 17.61 -13.15
N MET A 167 12.98 18.30 -12.34
CA MET A 167 11.59 17.88 -12.08
C MET A 167 10.73 18.03 -13.33
N SER A 168 11.03 19.01 -14.17
CA SER A 168 10.29 19.27 -15.41
C SER A 168 10.29 18.08 -16.38
N GLN A 169 11.29 17.18 -16.26
CA GLN A 169 11.45 15.99 -17.10
C GLN A 169 10.75 14.74 -16.53
N CYS A 170 10.34 14.76 -15.26
CA CYS A 170 9.76 13.59 -14.60
C CYS A 170 8.48 13.10 -15.29
N LEU A 171 7.72 14.01 -15.90
CA LEU A 171 6.50 13.64 -16.63
C LEU A 171 6.81 12.81 -17.88
N ASP A 172 7.73 13.27 -18.71
CA ASP A 172 8.13 12.54 -19.93
C ASP A 172 8.78 11.20 -19.57
N GLN A 173 9.63 11.18 -18.54
CA GLN A 173 10.26 9.95 -18.05
C GLN A 173 9.24 8.95 -17.48
N ALA A 174 8.12 9.42 -16.92
CA ALA A 174 7.03 8.55 -16.49
C ALA A 174 6.28 7.91 -17.66
N ASP A 175 6.13 8.65 -18.76
CA ASP A 175 5.59 8.11 -20.01
C ASP A 175 6.53 7.08 -20.62
N GLU A 176 7.82 7.38 -20.73
CA GLU A 176 8.84 6.45 -21.22
C GLU A 176 8.87 5.16 -20.39
N LEU A 177 8.87 5.27 -19.05
CA LEU A 177 8.82 4.12 -18.16
C LEU A 177 7.55 3.28 -18.40
N THR A 178 6.39 3.93 -18.56
CA THR A 178 5.13 3.23 -18.80
C THR A 178 5.18 2.41 -20.09
N ASP A 179 5.77 2.96 -21.15
CA ASP A 179 5.93 2.26 -22.43
C ASP A 179 6.94 1.11 -22.33
N GLU A 180 8.04 1.30 -21.59
CA GLU A 180 9.02 0.24 -21.29
C GLU A 180 8.40 -0.93 -20.51
N ILE A 181 7.64 -0.64 -19.46
CA ILE A 181 6.96 -1.64 -18.65
C ILE A 181 5.88 -2.35 -19.46
N THR A 182 5.12 -1.63 -20.28
CA THR A 182 4.08 -2.23 -21.14
C THR A 182 4.67 -3.27 -22.08
N ARG A 183 5.83 -3.00 -22.69
CA ARG A 183 6.55 -3.97 -23.53
C ARG A 183 7.03 -5.18 -22.73
N GLY A 184 7.58 -4.96 -21.54
CA GLY A 184 7.97 -6.05 -20.64
C GLY A 184 6.80 -6.95 -20.25
N CYS A 185 5.68 -6.36 -19.83
CA CYS A 185 4.46 -7.10 -19.49
C CYS A 185 3.92 -7.91 -20.69
N GLN A 186 4.00 -7.37 -21.91
CA GLN A 186 3.62 -8.11 -23.11
C GLN A 186 4.51 -9.34 -23.32
N LEU A 187 5.82 -9.22 -23.14
CA LEU A 187 6.74 -10.35 -23.24
C LEU A 187 6.49 -11.39 -22.13
N VAL A 188 6.26 -10.94 -20.89
CA VAL A 188 5.87 -11.83 -19.77
C VAL A 188 4.62 -12.63 -20.13
N LYS A 189 3.56 -11.96 -20.59
CA LYS A 189 2.29 -12.61 -20.98
C LYS A 189 2.44 -13.58 -22.15
N GLN A 190 3.36 -13.32 -23.08
CA GLN A 190 3.66 -14.26 -24.18
C GLN A 190 4.38 -15.52 -23.69
N LEU A 191 5.32 -15.38 -22.76
CA LEU A 191 6.15 -16.48 -22.27
C LEU A 191 5.49 -17.29 -21.14
N ASP A 192 4.63 -16.63 -20.37
CA ASP A 192 3.98 -17.16 -19.16
C ASP A 192 2.58 -16.53 -18.95
N PRO A 193 1.57 -16.97 -19.73
CA PRO A 193 0.22 -16.39 -19.67
C PRO A 193 -0.59 -16.79 -18.42
N LYS A 194 -0.09 -17.70 -17.58
CA LYS A 194 -0.83 -18.26 -16.43
C LYS A 194 -0.63 -17.49 -15.13
N HIS A 195 0.49 -16.80 -14.95
CA HIS A 195 0.82 -16.10 -13.71
C HIS A 195 0.40 -14.64 -13.73
N ILE A 196 0.05 -14.13 -12.55
CA ILE A 196 -0.41 -12.76 -12.36
C ILE A 196 0.78 -11.80 -12.49
N ILE A 197 0.62 -10.71 -13.23
CA ILE A 197 1.53 -9.56 -13.17
C ILE A 197 0.97 -8.55 -12.18
N TRP A 198 1.72 -8.25 -11.11
CA TRP A 198 1.32 -7.34 -10.06
C TRP A 198 2.26 -6.12 -9.97
N GLN A 199 1.69 -4.94 -9.77
CA GLN A 199 2.43 -3.73 -9.44
C GLN A 199 2.08 -3.24 -8.02
N ASN A 200 3.09 -3.12 -7.17
CA ASN A 200 3.00 -2.34 -5.94
C ASN A 200 3.42 -0.88 -6.20
N HIS A 201 2.54 0.09 -5.99
CA HIS A 201 2.85 1.52 -6.07
C HIS A 201 3.15 2.12 -4.70
N ALA A 202 3.82 3.26 -4.68
CA ALA A 202 3.77 4.13 -3.50
C ALA A 202 2.34 4.69 -3.36
N PRO A 203 1.90 5.13 -2.16
CA PRO A 203 0.58 5.71 -1.93
C PRO A 203 0.54 7.16 -2.41
N ARG A 204 0.82 7.37 -3.70
CA ARG A 204 1.01 8.67 -4.36
C ARG A 204 0.66 8.56 -5.85
N ASN A 205 1.09 9.56 -6.62
CA ASN A 205 0.87 9.73 -8.06
C ASN A 205 -0.60 9.99 -8.43
N SER A 206 -0.82 10.73 -9.53
CA SER A 206 -2.17 11.06 -10.01
C SER A 206 -2.90 9.84 -10.58
N LEU A 207 -4.23 9.81 -10.44
CA LEU A 207 -5.09 8.75 -10.98
C LEU A 207 -4.88 8.50 -12.48
N SER A 208 -4.72 9.54 -13.29
CA SER A 208 -4.48 9.40 -14.74
C SER A 208 -3.19 8.65 -15.07
N ARG A 209 -2.11 8.93 -14.31
CA ARG A 209 -0.81 8.25 -14.44
C ARG A 209 -0.90 6.79 -14.02
N LEU A 210 -1.48 6.53 -12.85
CA LEU A 210 -1.73 5.17 -12.37
C LEU A 210 -2.59 4.39 -13.36
N HIS A 211 -3.68 4.98 -13.86
CA HIS A 211 -4.56 4.35 -14.84
C HIS A 211 -3.82 3.95 -16.11
N LYS A 212 -3.00 4.84 -16.69
CA LYS A 212 -2.19 4.52 -17.88
C LYS A 212 -1.21 3.39 -17.60
N TYR A 213 -0.46 3.47 -16.51
CA TYR A 213 0.53 2.45 -16.13
C TYR A 213 -0.12 1.09 -15.88
N ASN A 214 -1.27 1.09 -15.21
CA ASN A 214 -1.96 -0.11 -14.80
C ASN A 214 -2.64 -0.83 -15.97
N GLN A 215 -2.59 -0.37 -17.22
CA GLN A 215 -3.23 -1.05 -18.35
C GLN A 215 -2.65 -2.44 -18.64
N ALA A 216 -1.34 -2.64 -18.45
CA ALA A 216 -0.65 -3.86 -18.86
C ALA A 216 -0.63 -5.00 -17.82
N ILE A 217 -0.97 -4.71 -16.56
CA ILE A 217 -0.88 -5.64 -15.41
C ILE A 217 -2.20 -6.38 -15.13
N ASP A 218 -2.20 -7.32 -14.19
CA ASP A 218 -3.38 -8.12 -13.81
C ASP A 218 -3.86 -7.81 -12.38
N ALA A 219 -2.95 -7.34 -11.52
CA ALA A 219 -3.24 -6.87 -10.17
C ALA A 219 -2.51 -5.55 -9.88
N VAL A 220 -3.09 -4.71 -9.03
CA VAL A 220 -2.49 -3.45 -8.57
C VAL A 220 -2.58 -3.33 -7.06
N GLY A 221 -1.60 -2.69 -6.45
CA GLY A 221 -1.57 -2.35 -5.04
C GLY A 221 -0.89 -1.02 -4.79
N CYS A 222 -0.97 -0.58 -3.55
CA CYS A 222 0.06 0.29 -3.01
C CYS A 222 0.36 -0.08 -1.57
N ASP A 223 1.48 0.42 -1.07
CA ASP A 223 1.86 0.29 0.31
C ASP A 223 1.46 1.50 1.15
N ILE A 224 0.91 1.27 2.33
CA ILE A 224 0.42 2.35 3.19
C ILE A 224 0.59 2.02 4.67
N TYR A 225 1.28 2.92 5.39
CA TYR A 225 1.76 2.70 6.76
C TYR A 225 1.32 3.83 7.72
N PRO A 226 0.02 3.90 8.08
CA PRO A 226 -0.54 5.02 8.85
C PRO A 226 -0.38 4.89 10.38
N ALA A 227 0.25 3.83 10.90
CA ALA A 227 0.19 3.48 12.32
C ALA A 227 1.56 3.53 13.05
N PRO A 228 1.78 4.46 13.99
CA PRO A 228 1.01 5.68 14.22
C PRO A 228 1.24 6.69 13.11
N SER A 229 0.40 7.73 13.07
CA SER A 229 0.67 8.89 12.22
C SER A 229 2.08 9.41 12.49
N ASN A 230 2.85 9.60 11.43
CA ASN A 230 4.23 10.05 11.48
C ASN A 230 4.41 11.21 10.49
N PRO A 231 3.99 12.44 10.84
CA PRO A 231 4.03 13.58 9.94
C PRO A 231 5.42 13.88 9.33
N PRO A 232 6.55 13.74 10.07
CA PRO A 232 7.88 13.92 9.49
C PRO A 232 8.19 12.99 8.30
N THR A 233 7.68 11.75 8.35
CA THR A 233 7.85 10.80 7.25
C THR A 233 6.73 10.93 6.21
N GLY A 234 5.49 11.17 6.66
CA GLY A 234 4.33 11.51 5.84
C GLY A 234 4.06 10.49 4.73
N HIS A 235 3.66 9.26 5.06
CA HIS A 235 3.46 8.20 4.06
C HIS A 235 2.28 8.48 3.13
N SER A 236 1.14 8.94 3.66
CA SER A 236 -0.01 9.36 2.86
C SER A 236 0.16 10.79 2.31
N ASP A 237 -0.15 11.02 1.04
CA ASP A 237 -0.33 12.34 0.43
C ASP A 237 -1.80 12.79 0.27
N LEU A 238 -2.74 11.98 0.77
CA LEU A 238 -4.16 12.35 0.86
C LEU A 238 -4.43 13.28 2.04
N LYS A 239 -5.59 13.95 2.00
CA LYS A 239 -6.10 14.71 3.15
C LYS A 239 -6.32 13.81 4.36
N ASP A 240 -6.79 12.59 4.12
CA ASP A 240 -6.83 11.58 5.16
C ASP A 240 -5.45 10.97 5.37
N THR A 241 -4.97 11.11 6.61
CA THR A 241 -3.67 10.61 7.06
C THR A 241 -3.81 9.69 8.27
N ASN A 242 -5.06 9.30 8.60
CA ASN A 242 -5.37 8.34 9.66
C ASN A 242 -5.33 6.90 9.12
N LEU A 243 -5.76 5.94 9.93
CA LEU A 243 -5.84 4.53 9.54
C LEU A 243 -6.74 4.31 8.32
N SER A 244 -7.85 5.05 8.21
CA SER A 244 -8.81 5.01 7.09
C SER A 244 -8.21 5.40 5.73
N SER A 245 -6.98 5.94 5.74
CA SER A 245 -6.25 6.13 4.48
C SER A 245 -6.00 4.80 3.75
N VAL A 246 -6.02 3.65 4.44
CA VAL A 246 -5.94 2.33 3.81
C VAL A 246 -7.10 2.11 2.84
N GLY A 247 -8.34 2.30 3.29
CA GLY A 247 -9.54 2.25 2.47
C GLY A 247 -9.52 3.28 1.34
N ALA A 248 -9.13 4.52 1.65
CA ALA A 248 -9.02 5.59 0.66
C ALA A 248 -8.04 5.28 -0.49
N TYR A 249 -6.87 4.68 -0.20
CA TYR A 249 -5.96 4.22 -1.25
C TYR A 249 -6.45 2.97 -1.95
N THR A 250 -7.15 2.07 -1.24
CA THR A 250 -7.78 0.89 -1.86
C THR A 250 -8.77 1.34 -2.94
N ASP A 251 -9.61 2.34 -2.65
CA ASP A 251 -10.55 2.93 -3.63
C ASP A 251 -9.80 3.56 -4.82
N ARG A 252 -8.69 4.27 -4.59
CA ARG A 252 -7.84 4.77 -5.69
C ARG A 252 -7.30 3.63 -6.57
N MET A 253 -6.88 2.53 -5.97
CA MET A 253 -6.38 1.37 -6.73
C MET A 253 -7.52 0.74 -7.54
N CYS A 254 -8.72 0.61 -6.97
CA CYS A 254 -9.94 0.18 -7.67
C CYS A 254 -10.24 1.09 -8.89
N GLU A 255 -10.20 2.40 -8.71
CA GLU A 255 -10.49 3.38 -9.77
C GLU A 255 -9.47 3.32 -10.93
N THR A 256 -8.19 3.16 -10.60
CA THR A 256 -7.12 3.17 -11.59
C THR A 256 -6.98 1.85 -12.36
N ALA A 257 -7.56 0.76 -11.85
CA ALA A 257 -7.42 -0.56 -12.43
C ALA A 257 -8.77 -1.32 -12.48
N PRO A 258 -9.77 -0.81 -13.22
CA PRO A 258 -11.10 -1.41 -13.23
C PRO A 258 -11.05 -2.86 -13.72
N ARG A 259 -11.73 -3.75 -12.98
CA ARG A 259 -11.79 -5.21 -13.20
C ARG A 259 -10.47 -5.96 -12.96
N LYS A 260 -9.47 -5.32 -12.36
CA LYS A 260 -8.21 -5.97 -11.95
C LYS A 260 -8.24 -6.30 -10.47
N SER A 261 -7.36 -7.19 -10.05
CA SER A 261 -7.27 -7.57 -8.64
C SER A 261 -6.57 -6.49 -7.81
N ILE A 262 -7.04 -6.24 -6.59
CA ILE A 262 -6.50 -5.19 -5.70
C ILE A 262 -5.74 -5.80 -4.52
N TRP A 263 -4.46 -5.46 -4.39
CA TRP A 263 -3.49 -6.12 -3.52
C TRP A 263 -2.81 -5.09 -2.62
N MET A 264 -3.30 -4.87 -1.41
CA MET A 264 -2.79 -3.80 -0.55
C MET A 264 -1.62 -4.28 0.30
N VAL A 265 -0.58 -3.46 0.42
CA VAL A 265 0.58 -3.73 1.27
C VAL A 265 0.45 -2.92 2.57
N LEU A 266 0.32 -3.65 3.67
CA LEU A 266 -0.01 -3.14 5.00
C LEU A 266 1.22 -3.17 5.91
N GLN A 267 1.13 -2.40 6.99
CA GLN A 267 2.22 -2.17 7.91
C GLN A 267 2.48 -3.38 8.83
N GLY A 268 3.66 -3.98 8.72
CA GLY A 268 4.17 -5.06 9.59
C GLY A 268 5.32 -4.64 10.50
N PHE A 269 5.52 -3.34 10.72
CA PHE A 269 6.61 -2.76 11.50
C PHE A 269 6.16 -1.50 12.25
N GLY A 270 6.95 -0.99 13.20
CA GLY A 270 6.83 0.37 13.72
C GLY A 270 7.88 1.29 13.12
N TRP A 271 7.55 2.55 12.82
CA TRP A 271 8.49 3.50 12.19
C TRP A 271 9.86 3.60 12.89
N ARG A 272 9.92 3.37 14.20
CA ARG A 272 11.18 3.35 14.95
C ARG A 272 12.09 2.18 14.59
N ASP A 273 11.50 1.04 14.20
CA ASP A 273 12.20 -0.21 13.90
C ASP A 273 13.08 -0.07 12.63
N LEU A 274 12.80 0.93 11.78
CA LEU A 274 13.51 1.16 10.52
C LEU A 274 14.86 1.88 10.66
N SER A 275 15.22 2.35 11.86
CA SER A 275 16.49 3.07 12.05
C SER A 275 17.08 2.89 13.46
N LYS A 276 18.41 2.97 13.55
CA LYS A 276 19.11 2.97 14.86
C LYS A 276 18.70 4.16 15.73
N GLU A 277 18.46 5.32 15.12
CA GLU A 277 18.02 6.52 15.83
C GLU A 277 16.62 6.34 16.41
N GLY A 278 15.68 5.79 15.63
CA GLY A 278 14.33 5.48 16.08
C GLY A 278 14.32 4.48 17.24
N ASN A 279 15.12 3.41 17.16
CA ASN A 279 15.24 2.41 18.22
C ASN A 279 15.77 2.98 19.55
N ASN A 280 16.52 4.08 19.51
CA ASN A 280 17.08 4.75 20.68
C ASN A 280 16.28 5.98 21.12
N ASP A 281 15.11 6.25 20.52
CA ASP A 281 14.27 7.38 20.88
C ASP A 281 13.71 7.18 22.31
N GLN A 282 13.75 8.26 23.11
CA GLN A 282 13.32 8.21 24.50
C GLN A 282 11.78 8.19 24.65
N ASP A 283 11.01 8.61 23.63
CA ASP A 283 9.55 8.51 23.67
C ASP A 283 9.09 7.14 23.09
N PRO A 284 8.64 6.20 23.95
CA PRO A 284 8.19 4.89 23.51
C PRO A 284 6.87 4.93 22.71
N ARG A 285 6.28 6.10 22.44
CA ARG A 285 5.12 6.26 21.52
C ARG A 285 5.53 6.70 20.12
N LYS A 286 6.66 7.39 19.96
CA LYS A 286 7.10 7.93 18.66
C LYS A 286 7.51 6.82 17.70
N GLY A 287 6.75 6.64 16.62
CA GLY A 287 6.99 5.57 15.66
C GLY A 287 6.79 4.16 16.24
N ARG A 288 5.92 4.01 17.24
CA ARG A 288 5.59 2.70 17.82
C ARG A 288 5.08 1.71 16.77
N ARG A 289 5.08 0.42 17.13
CA ARG A 289 4.41 -0.63 16.35
C ARG A 289 2.87 -0.45 16.37
N PRO A 290 2.15 -0.87 15.33
CA PRO A 290 0.69 -0.99 15.37
C PRO A 290 0.25 -1.91 16.51
N THR A 291 -0.91 -1.61 17.10
CA THR A 291 -1.60 -2.50 18.02
C THR A 291 -2.38 -3.57 17.25
N PHE A 292 -2.84 -4.62 17.94
CA PHE A 292 -3.77 -5.61 17.37
C PHE A 292 -4.97 -4.95 16.69
N SER A 293 -5.64 -4.00 17.35
CA SER A 293 -6.83 -3.33 16.80
C SER A 293 -6.51 -2.52 15.55
N GLU A 294 -5.37 -1.85 15.48
CA GLU A 294 -4.96 -1.08 14.29
C GLU A 294 -4.58 -2.00 13.13
N THR A 295 -3.84 -3.08 13.38
CA THR A 295 -3.54 -4.09 12.36
C THR A 295 -4.80 -4.73 11.81
N ARG A 296 -5.72 -5.10 12.71
CA ARG A 296 -7.02 -5.66 12.36
C ARG A 296 -7.83 -4.66 11.54
N PHE A 297 -7.91 -3.39 11.98
CA PHE A 297 -8.57 -2.32 11.23
C PHE A 297 -8.02 -2.22 9.80
N MET A 298 -6.70 -2.04 9.63
CA MET A 298 -6.09 -1.87 8.30
C MET A 298 -6.42 -3.04 7.35
N ALA A 299 -6.42 -4.27 7.87
CA ALA A 299 -6.75 -5.45 7.07
C ALA A 299 -8.21 -5.47 6.62
N TYR A 300 -9.16 -5.20 7.52
CA TYR A 300 -10.58 -5.20 7.19
C TYR A 300 -11.00 -3.99 6.37
N ASP A 301 -10.39 -2.83 6.62
CA ASP A 301 -10.59 -1.60 5.84
C ASP A 301 -10.24 -1.83 4.37
N ALA A 302 -9.07 -2.41 4.09
CA ALA A 302 -8.70 -2.82 2.74
C ALA A 302 -9.74 -3.80 2.13
N ILE A 303 -10.20 -4.79 2.90
CA ILE A 303 -11.14 -5.82 2.42
C ILE A 303 -12.52 -5.22 2.07
N VAL A 304 -13.10 -4.38 2.93
CA VAL A 304 -14.43 -3.78 2.67
C VAL A 304 -14.39 -2.73 1.54
N HIS A 305 -13.21 -2.19 1.22
CA HIS A 305 -12.96 -1.36 0.05
C HIS A 305 -12.63 -2.15 -1.23
N GLY A 306 -12.56 -3.49 -1.15
CA GLY A 306 -12.48 -4.36 -2.32
C GLY A 306 -11.12 -5.04 -2.56
N ALA A 307 -10.20 -4.99 -1.59
CA ALA A 307 -8.95 -5.74 -1.68
C ALA A 307 -9.20 -7.25 -1.81
N ASN A 308 -8.50 -7.89 -2.74
CA ASN A 308 -8.48 -9.35 -2.93
C ASN A 308 -7.22 -10.00 -2.34
N ALA A 309 -6.22 -9.19 -2.02
CA ALA A 309 -5.04 -9.58 -1.29
C ALA A 309 -4.66 -8.52 -0.26
N ILE A 310 -4.19 -8.98 0.89
CA ILE A 310 -3.47 -8.16 1.86
C ILE A 310 -2.08 -8.74 2.04
N LEU A 311 -1.07 -7.88 2.03
CA LEU A 311 0.33 -8.25 2.19
C LEU A 311 0.91 -7.46 3.34
N TYR A 312 1.91 -7.98 4.04
CA TYR A 312 2.60 -7.23 5.10
C TYR A 312 4.06 -6.98 4.75
N TRP A 313 4.49 -5.73 4.88
CA TRP A 313 5.88 -5.31 4.71
C TRP A 313 6.50 -4.88 6.05
N GLY A 314 7.83 -5.05 6.15
CA GLY A 314 8.62 -4.56 7.29
C GLY A 314 8.80 -5.56 8.43
N THR A 315 8.22 -6.76 8.36
CA THR A 315 8.37 -7.76 9.42
C THR A 315 9.81 -8.24 9.63
N HIS A 316 10.69 -8.08 8.64
CA HIS A 316 12.12 -8.33 8.78
C HIS A 316 12.80 -7.40 9.81
N SER A 317 12.19 -6.25 10.11
CA SER A 317 12.71 -5.26 11.06
C SER A 317 12.23 -5.49 12.50
N ILE A 318 11.44 -6.54 12.76
CA ILE A 318 10.93 -6.87 14.09
C ILE A 318 11.33 -8.27 14.53
N GLU A 319 11.41 -8.46 15.84
CA GLU A 319 11.58 -9.77 16.44
C GLU A 319 10.35 -10.64 16.23
N LYS A 320 10.54 -11.92 15.92
CA LYS A 320 9.44 -12.86 15.66
C LYS A 320 8.65 -13.26 16.91
N GLU A 321 9.20 -13.01 18.09
CA GLU A 321 8.48 -13.18 19.36
C GLU A 321 7.73 -11.92 19.80
N SER A 322 7.79 -10.83 19.03
CA SER A 322 7.17 -9.57 19.40
C SER A 322 5.64 -9.63 19.40
N PRO A 323 4.96 -8.75 20.16
CA PRO A 323 3.49 -8.66 20.13
C PRO A 323 2.93 -8.44 18.73
N LEU A 324 3.56 -7.57 17.92
CA LEU A 324 3.12 -7.30 16.56
C LEU A 324 3.14 -8.57 15.69
N TRP A 325 4.20 -9.39 15.75
CA TRP A 325 4.25 -10.64 14.99
C TRP A 325 3.05 -11.56 15.31
N ARG A 326 2.79 -11.76 16.62
CA ARG A 326 1.66 -12.59 17.09
C ARG A 326 0.31 -12.00 16.66
N ASP A 327 0.19 -10.67 16.68
CA ASP A 327 -1.01 -9.96 16.24
C ASP A 327 -1.25 -10.14 14.73
N LEU A 328 -0.21 -10.05 13.88
CA LEU A 328 -0.31 -10.34 12.45
C LEU A 328 -0.78 -11.78 12.20
N MET A 329 -0.20 -12.76 12.89
CA MET A 329 -0.60 -14.17 12.80
C MET A 329 -2.06 -14.37 13.25
N LYS A 330 -2.49 -13.66 14.29
CA LYS A 330 -3.88 -13.70 14.78
C LYS A 330 -4.86 -13.13 13.75
N VAL A 331 -4.54 -11.99 13.14
CA VAL A 331 -5.36 -11.39 12.07
C VAL A 331 -5.43 -12.33 10.85
N ALA A 332 -4.31 -12.94 10.45
CA ALA A 332 -4.32 -13.89 9.34
C ALA A 332 -5.22 -15.11 9.58
N ARG A 333 -5.20 -15.67 10.81
CA ARG A 333 -6.10 -16.77 11.20
C ARG A 333 -7.55 -16.35 11.14
N GLU A 334 -7.86 -15.17 11.65
CA GLU A 334 -9.22 -14.61 11.64
C GLU A 334 -9.76 -14.48 10.20
N ILE A 335 -8.96 -13.90 9.30
CA ILE A 335 -9.35 -13.71 7.90
C ILE A 335 -9.44 -15.06 7.16
N ARG A 336 -8.63 -16.07 7.51
CA ARG A 336 -8.80 -17.43 6.95
C ARG A 336 -10.10 -18.08 7.39
N ALA A 337 -10.45 -18.01 8.68
CA ALA A 337 -11.73 -18.54 9.16
C ALA A 337 -12.93 -17.87 8.45
N LEU A 338 -12.79 -16.58 8.14
CA LEU A 338 -13.80 -15.79 7.43
C LEU A 338 -13.73 -15.87 5.90
N GLU A 339 -12.73 -16.55 5.32
CA GLU A 339 -12.55 -16.63 3.87
C GLU A 339 -13.82 -17.02 3.11
N PRO A 340 -14.57 -18.07 3.51
CA PRO A 340 -15.77 -18.46 2.80
C PRO A 340 -16.86 -17.38 2.79
N GLY A 341 -16.84 -16.46 3.76
CA GLY A 341 -17.69 -15.27 3.81
C GLY A 341 -17.12 -14.15 2.94
N ILE A 342 -15.84 -13.80 3.09
CA ILE A 342 -15.20 -12.70 2.35
C ILE A 342 -15.26 -12.91 0.84
N THR A 343 -14.97 -14.12 0.36
CA THR A 343 -14.94 -14.44 -1.08
C THR A 343 -16.29 -14.91 -1.63
N ALA A 344 -17.35 -14.87 -0.82
CA ALA A 344 -18.67 -15.31 -1.23
C ALA A 344 -19.33 -14.30 -2.19
N ARG A 345 -20.55 -14.62 -2.64
CA ARG A 345 -21.32 -13.73 -3.52
C ARG A 345 -21.79 -12.52 -2.74
N HIS A 346 -21.71 -11.35 -3.38
CA HIS A 346 -22.39 -10.15 -2.93
C HIS A 346 -23.92 -10.34 -3.08
N PRO A 347 -24.71 -9.75 -2.18
CA PRO A 347 -26.16 -9.68 -2.36
C PRO A 347 -26.51 -8.83 -3.60
N GLY A 348 -27.77 -8.91 -4.05
CA GLY A 348 -28.26 -8.08 -5.15
C GLY A 348 -28.36 -6.60 -4.77
N ASN A 349 -28.70 -6.32 -3.50
CA ASN A 349 -28.69 -4.99 -2.90
C ASN A 349 -27.73 -5.03 -1.70
N GLU A 350 -26.82 -4.06 -1.63
CA GLU A 350 -25.93 -3.91 -0.47
C GLU A 350 -26.66 -3.18 0.65
N PRO A 351 -26.47 -3.58 1.92
CA PRO A 351 -27.07 -2.87 3.04
C PRO A 351 -26.44 -1.49 3.23
N VAL A 352 -27.16 -0.61 3.90
CA VAL A 352 -26.72 0.77 4.18
C VAL A 352 -26.57 0.96 5.68
N ALA A 353 -25.45 1.52 6.11
CA ALA A 353 -25.28 1.96 7.48
C ALA A 353 -25.63 3.44 7.64
N VAL A 354 -26.46 3.77 8.62
CA VAL A 354 -26.82 5.14 8.99
C VAL A 354 -26.44 5.35 10.44
N ALA A 355 -25.56 6.32 10.71
CA ALA A 355 -25.16 6.66 12.06
C ALA A 355 -26.23 7.51 12.77
N ASP A 356 -26.34 7.32 14.07
CA ASP A 356 -27.15 8.15 14.95
C ASP A 356 -26.56 9.57 15.06
N GLU A 357 -27.38 10.53 15.48
CA GLU A 357 -26.93 11.90 15.77
C GLU A 357 -25.87 11.89 16.88
N THR A 358 -24.77 12.59 16.66
CA THR A 358 -23.63 12.68 17.59
C THR A 358 -22.97 14.07 17.51
N PHE A 359 -22.02 14.33 18.40
CA PHE A 359 -21.27 15.59 18.43
C PHE A 359 -20.30 15.75 17.26
N GLY A 360 -19.94 14.66 16.56
CA GLY A 360 -19.01 14.72 15.43
C GLY A 360 -19.68 14.97 14.09
N SER A 361 -18.94 15.59 13.17
CA SER A 361 -19.37 15.89 11.80
C SER A 361 -19.37 14.64 10.90
N ILE A 362 -20.22 13.67 11.23
CA ILE A 362 -20.38 12.43 10.46
C ILE A 362 -21.57 12.49 9.49
N ASP A 363 -22.49 13.43 9.69
CA ASP A 363 -23.62 13.69 8.78
C ASP A 363 -24.43 12.42 8.42
N GLY A 364 -24.65 11.55 9.41
CA GLY A 364 -25.38 10.28 9.26
C GLY A 364 -24.58 9.16 8.58
N GLN A 365 -23.30 9.37 8.24
CA GLN A 365 -22.44 8.34 7.68
C GLN A 365 -22.11 7.29 8.75
N GLY A 366 -22.66 6.08 8.56
CA GLY A 366 -22.34 4.91 9.37
C GLY A 366 -21.04 4.22 8.96
N PRO A 367 -20.69 3.10 9.61
CA PRO A 367 -19.52 2.31 9.23
C PRO A 367 -19.64 1.79 7.79
N ARG A 368 -18.48 1.61 7.13
CA ARG A 368 -18.40 0.93 5.84
C ARG A 368 -18.81 -0.53 6.01
N LEU A 369 -19.73 -0.99 5.16
CA LEU A 369 -20.27 -2.34 5.23
C LEU A 369 -19.76 -3.25 4.11
N MET A 370 -19.66 -4.54 4.41
CA MET A 370 -19.56 -5.61 3.42
C MET A 370 -20.45 -6.78 3.83
N LEU A 371 -21.48 -7.08 3.05
CA LEU A 371 -22.36 -8.24 3.28
C LEU A 371 -22.08 -9.33 2.25
N ARG A 372 -22.02 -10.58 2.71
CA ARG A 372 -21.75 -11.75 1.86
C ARG A 372 -22.62 -12.94 2.26
N LYS A 373 -23.08 -13.68 1.25
CA LYS A 373 -23.85 -14.92 1.44
C LYS A 373 -23.01 -16.15 1.12
N THR A 374 -22.87 -17.05 2.09
CA THR A 374 -22.10 -18.29 1.95
C THR A 374 -22.93 -19.51 2.35
N GLY A 375 -23.43 -20.23 1.33
CA GLY A 375 -24.44 -21.27 1.52
C GLY A 375 -25.74 -20.70 2.10
N LYS A 376 -26.12 -21.17 3.30
CA LYS A 376 -27.29 -20.69 4.05
C LYS A 376 -26.97 -19.55 5.03
N ASP A 377 -25.69 -19.24 5.18
CA ASP A 377 -25.18 -18.33 6.21
C ASP A 377 -24.80 -16.98 5.62
N TRP A 378 -24.81 -15.97 6.48
CA TRP A 378 -24.45 -14.60 6.12
C TRP A 378 -23.29 -14.12 6.98
N VAL A 379 -22.42 -13.31 6.37
CA VAL A 379 -21.33 -12.60 7.05
C VAL A 379 -21.44 -11.12 6.69
N LEU A 380 -21.60 -10.28 7.70
CA LEU A 380 -21.62 -8.82 7.61
C LEU A 380 -20.38 -8.28 8.32
N ILE A 381 -19.58 -7.48 7.63
CA ILE A 381 -18.44 -6.76 8.21
C ILE A 381 -18.81 -5.28 8.27
N ALA A 382 -18.57 -4.65 9.41
CA ALA A 382 -18.70 -3.21 9.60
C ALA A 382 -17.36 -2.63 10.06
N VAL A 383 -16.87 -1.61 9.35
CA VAL A 383 -15.61 -0.91 9.65
C VAL A 383 -15.90 0.56 9.92
N ASN A 384 -15.56 1.04 11.11
CA ASN A 384 -15.74 2.45 11.47
C ASN A 384 -14.51 3.26 11.09
N GLU A 385 -14.57 3.95 9.95
CA GLU A 385 -13.49 4.80 9.46
C GLU A 385 -13.33 6.11 10.27
N HIS A 386 -14.21 6.39 11.23
CA HIS A 386 -14.10 7.54 12.10
C HIS A 386 -13.26 7.23 13.35
N ALA A 387 -12.53 8.24 13.84
CA ALA A 387 -11.74 8.13 15.07
C ALA A 387 -12.58 8.04 16.36
N GLN A 388 -13.86 8.41 16.29
CA GLN A 388 -14.81 8.36 17.39
C GLN A 388 -15.70 7.12 17.30
N GLY A 389 -16.22 6.66 18.43
CA GLY A 389 -17.27 5.65 18.42
C GLY A 389 -18.57 6.20 17.84
N ILE A 390 -19.31 5.35 17.12
CA ILE A 390 -20.60 5.69 16.51
C ILE A 390 -21.63 4.61 16.84
N ALA A 391 -22.85 5.02 17.18
CA ALA A 391 -24.03 4.17 17.15
C ALA A 391 -24.64 4.26 15.74
N PHE A 392 -25.19 3.16 15.23
CA PHE A 392 -25.67 3.07 13.86
C PHE A 392 -26.74 1.99 13.68
N ALA A 393 -27.63 2.21 12.72
CA ALA A 393 -28.48 1.18 12.15
C ALA A 393 -27.90 0.64 10.84
N VAL A 394 -27.96 -0.67 10.66
CA VAL A 394 -27.80 -1.31 9.34
C VAL A 394 -29.18 -1.55 8.78
N ASN A 395 -29.47 -0.96 7.63
CA ASN A 395 -30.75 -1.04 6.95
C ASN A 395 -30.63 -1.84 5.65
N GLU A 396 -31.79 -2.16 5.07
CA GLU A 396 -31.90 -2.83 3.77
C GLU A 396 -31.25 -4.23 3.74
N LEU A 397 -31.24 -4.92 4.87
CA LEU A 397 -30.79 -6.32 4.90
C LEU A 397 -31.70 -7.19 4.01
N PRO A 398 -31.14 -8.21 3.32
CA PRO A 398 -31.92 -9.14 2.51
C PRO A 398 -33.09 -9.74 3.31
N ALA A 399 -34.26 -9.88 2.67
CA ALA A 399 -35.44 -10.46 3.32
C ALA A 399 -35.22 -11.89 3.85
N GLU A 400 -34.26 -12.62 3.28
CA GLU A 400 -33.84 -13.95 3.76
C GLU A 400 -33.18 -13.91 5.15
N MET A 401 -32.75 -12.73 5.61
CA MET A 401 -32.15 -12.54 6.93
C MET A 401 -33.17 -12.25 8.01
N GLU A 402 -34.43 -11.96 7.66
CA GLU A 402 -35.49 -11.63 8.63
C GLU A 402 -35.64 -12.73 9.70
N GLY A 403 -35.65 -12.33 10.97
CA GLY A 403 -35.73 -13.22 12.13
C GLY A 403 -34.47 -14.05 12.40
N LYS A 404 -33.38 -13.89 11.62
CA LYS A 404 -32.11 -14.56 11.92
C LYS A 404 -31.36 -13.82 13.02
N ALA A 405 -30.68 -14.60 13.85
CA ALA A 405 -29.65 -14.07 14.74
C ALA A 405 -28.37 -13.75 13.96
N LEU A 406 -27.81 -12.58 14.23
CA LEU A 406 -26.47 -12.15 13.86
C LEU A 406 -25.61 -12.09 15.10
N TYR A 407 -24.72 -13.08 15.24
CA TYR A 407 -23.72 -13.13 16.31
C TYR A 407 -22.60 -12.16 15.97
N GLN A 408 -22.32 -11.21 16.85
CA GLN A 408 -21.08 -10.47 16.77
C GLN A 408 -19.94 -11.41 17.17
N LEU A 409 -19.09 -11.77 16.22
CA LEU A 409 -18.05 -12.76 16.43
C LEU A 409 -17.05 -12.27 17.48
N TYR A 410 -16.61 -13.20 18.34
CA TYR A 410 -15.71 -12.94 19.48
C TYR A 410 -16.30 -12.02 20.56
N SER A 411 -17.63 -11.85 20.62
CA SER A 411 -18.34 -11.24 21.74
C SER A 411 -19.57 -12.09 22.12
N ASP A 412 -20.23 -11.75 23.24
CA ASP A 412 -21.50 -12.35 23.66
C ASP A 412 -22.73 -11.68 23.00
N GLU A 413 -22.54 -10.61 22.23
CA GLU A 413 -23.62 -9.82 21.63
C GLU A 413 -24.29 -10.57 20.46
N VAL A 414 -25.61 -10.44 20.39
CA VAL A 414 -26.45 -11.05 19.35
C VAL A 414 -27.54 -10.08 18.95
N HIS A 415 -27.65 -9.81 17.65
CA HIS A 415 -28.69 -8.96 17.09
C HIS A 415 -29.69 -9.81 16.32
N ILE A 416 -30.98 -9.64 16.56
CA ILE A 416 -32.03 -10.28 15.76
C ILE A 416 -32.37 -9.30 14.63
N VAL A 417 -32.38 -9.80 13.39
CA VAL A 417 -32.77 -8.99 12.24
C VAL A 417 -34.29 -8.82 12.26
N GLU A 418 -34.73 -7.58 12.43
CA GLU A 418 -36.13 -7.19 12.46
C GLU A 418 -36.33 -6.02 11.49
N GLU A 419 -37.41 -6.08 10.70
CA GLU A 419 -37.71 -5.06 9.69
C GLU A 419 -36.55 -4.84 8.71
N LYS A 420 -35.83 -5.92 8.38
CA LYS A 420 -34.61 -5.89 7.55
C LYS A 420 -33.51 -4.98 8.11
N SER A 421 -33.43 -4.86 9.44
CA SER A 421 -32.49 -3.98 10.11
C SER A 421 -31.89 -4.58 11.37
N ILE A 422 -30.76 -4.01 11.81
CA ILE A 422 -30.20 -4.15 13.17
C ILE A 422 -29.66 -2.79 13.63
N HIS A 423 -29.52 -2.58 14.94
CA HIS A 423 -28.87 -1.42 15.55
C HIS A 423 -27.73 -1.87 16.47
N ASP A 424 -26.60 -1.17 16.42
CA ASP A 424 -25.41 -1.45 17.23
C ASP A 424 -24.53 -0.19 17.42
N GLY A 425 -23.47 -0.27 18.22
CA GLY A 425 -22.43 0.74 18.35
C GLY A 425 -21.02 0.20 18.18
N ILE A 426 -20.18 0.91 17.44
CA ILE A 426 -18.82 0.50 17.09
C ILE A 426 -17.80 1.55 17.54
N ARG A 427 -16.67 1.11 18.11
CA ARG A 427 -15.58 2.00 18.55
C ARG A 427 -14.93 2.71 17.35
N GLY A 428 -14.24 3.82 17.62
CA GLY A 428 -13.44 4.51 16.61
C GLY A 428 -12.34 3.61 16.05
N PHE A 429 -12.18 3.60 14.73
CA PHE A 429 -11.33 2.61 14.02
C PHE A 429 -11.62 1.16 14.46
N GLY A 430 -12.87 0.88 14.80
CA GLY A 430 -13.35 -0.43 15.21
C GLY A 430 -13.76 -1.27 14.00
N VAL A 431 -13.74 -2.59 14.19
CA VAL A 431 -14.23 -3.57 13.23
C VAL A 431 -15.15 -4.54 13.93
N HIS A 432 -16.40 -4.63 13.48
CA HIS A 432 -17.33 -5.68 13.90
C HIS A 432 -17.52 -6.66 12.74
N VAL A 433 -17.56 -7.94 13.08
CA VAL A 433 -17.92 -9.01 12.15
C VAL A 433 -19.13 -9.71 12.74
N TYR A 434 -20.23 -9.71 12.01
CA TYR A 434 -21.45 -10.41 12.37
C TYR A 434 -21.65 -11.60 11.45
N ALA A 435 -22.09 -12.72 12.01
CA ALA A 435 -22.46 -13.87 11.19
C ALA A 435 -23.68 -14.60 11.74
N THR A 436 -24.37 -15.37 10.90
CA THR A 436 -25.51 -16.19 11.33
C THR A 436 -25.13 -17.47 12.05
N ASP A 437 -23.84 -17.75 12.19
CA ASP A 437 -23.29 -18.94 12.85
C ASP A 437 -21.89 -18.59 13.41
N ARG A 438 -21.55 -19.10 14.60
CA ARG A 438 -20.23 -18.87 15.22
C ARG A 438 -19.10 -19.71 14.64
N ARG A 439 -19.37 -20.63 13.70
CA ARG A 439 -18.34 -21.42 13.02
C ARG A 439 -17.25 -20.61 12.31
N PHE A 440 -17.49 -19.31 12.10
CA PHE A 440 -16.52 -18.39 11.51
C PHE A 440 -15.53 -17.82 12.53
N GLU A 441 -15.68 -18.17 13.81
CA GLU A 441 -14.67 -17.89 14.84
C GLU A 441 -13.50 -18.87 14.71
N VAL A 442 -12.29 -18.36 14.94
CA VAL A 442 -11.11 -19.21 15.14
C VAL A 442 -11.26 -19.92 16.49
N PRO A 443 -11.19 -21.26 16.56
CA PRO A 443 -11.19 -21.98 17.82
C PRO A 443 -10.06 -21.49 18.74
N HIS A 444 -10.36 -21.32 20.02
CA HIS A 444 -9.38 -20.91 21.03
C HIS A 444 -8.30 -21.95 21.30
#